data_AF-A0A812IG45-F1
#
_entry.id   AF-A0A812IG45-F1
#
_cell.length_a   1.000
_cell.length_b   1.000
_cell.length_c   1.000
_cell.angle_alpha   90.00
_cell.angle_beta   90.00
_cell.angle_gamma   90.00
#
_symmetry.space_group_name_H-M   'P 1'
#
loop_
_entity.id
_entity.type
_entity.pdbx_description
1 polymer ?
#
loop_
_entity_poly.entity_id
_entity_poly.type
_entity_poly.pdbx_seq_one_letter_code
_entity_poly.pdbx_strand_id
1 'polypeptide(L)'
;MDGGRATDRQRMRNGWCGPPRVRRTSVAHPSSVRRAAAARTADMDDLHHLSPLALAAMASATDALVKGVCENSTNPTTELAWLGLHEEAARLGKLSQDAASAFILARHGSDADTSALETKVAELWASEQRLMFGSWSPSVAAPPSQALLEEVITTVRPAVASFQEASAGTDVLAVVDAAASVFAAAEALRQKYLNGAVEANPHWPGARVGVAAKQVAQASRIHKEVLLSLYGLRTGAVDLQNAIDEFEAAHNQLKDGGGEIAAIIPERQDLLIQWQQVDAAWVAMREEARTVNTEEVSNLAAAVGSLSAELLAAVPLYSIEDVRDPAAFPWPTAIYSGLGASLVLSFCIIVYCQWVRERQVKDKDKTGAGYPAGARHDIVEEV
;
A
#
# COMPACT_ATOMS: atom_id res chain seq x y z
N MET A 1 -40.38 -30.56 -8.89
CA MET A 1 -39.72 -31.56 -8.03
C MET A 1 -39.20 -30.82 -6.82
N ASP A 2 -39.97 -30.92 -5.74
CA ASP A 2 -39.61 -30.41 -4.42
C ASP A 2 -38.44 -31.18 -3.83
N GLY A 3 -37.53 -30.47 -3.18
CA GLY A 3 -36.35 -31.06 -2.54
C GLY A 3 -35.68 -30.06 -1.62
N GLY A 4 -36.33 -29.74 -0.51
CA GLY A 4 -35.74 -28.98 0.58
C GLY A 4 -34.66 -29.76 1.34
N ARG A 5 -33.62 -29.04 1.79
CA ARG A 5 -32.71 -29.42 2.88
C ARG A 5 -32.03 -28.11 3.35
N ALA A 6 -32.56 -27.48 4.40
CA ALA A 6 -32.27 -27.72 5.81
C ALA A 6 -30.83 -27.30 6.20
N THR A 7 -30.78 -26.03 6.62
CA THR A 7 -29.84 -25.34 7.50
C THR A 7 -28.97 -26.19 8.41
N ASP A 8 -27.66 -25.92 8.39
CA ASP A 8 -26.75 -26.28 9.49
C ASP A 8 -26.17 -24.99 10.10
N ARG A 9 -26.72 -24.61 11.27
CA ARG A 9 -26.27 -23.48 12.08
C ARG A 9 -25.23 -23.99 13.07
N GLN A 10 -23.96 -23.74 12.79
CA GLN A 10 -22.87 -24.03 13.71
C GLN A 10 -22.82 -22.98 14.82
N ARG A 11 -23.29 -23.41 15.98
CA ARG A 11 -23.43 -22.66 17.23
C ARG A 11 -22.07 -22.57 17.92
N MET A 12 -21.32 -21.49 17.72
CA MET A 12 -20.14 -21.22 18.55
C MET A 12 -20.58 -20.83 19.96
N ARG A 13 -20.04 -21.56 20.93
CA ARG A 13 -20.27 -21.38 22.36
C ARG A 13 -19.51 -20.14 22.84
N ASN A 14 -20.25 -19.14 23.30
CA ASN A 14 -19.71 -18.02 24.07
C ASN A 14 -19.22 -18.54 25.44
N GLY A 15 -17.92 -18.70 25.58
CA GLY A 15 -17.26 -18.89 26.88
C GLY A 15 -17.30 -17.58 27.67
N TRP A 16 -18.21 -17.50 28.63
CA TRP A 16 -18.25 -16.43 29.61
C TRP A 16 -17.06 -16.54 30.57
N CYS A 17 -16.08 -15.65 30.43
CA CYS A 17 -15.09 -15.37 31.48
C CYS A 17 -15.77 -14.50 32.55
N GLY A 18 -16.16 -15.13 33.66
CA GLY A 18 -16.62 -14.40 34.85
C GLY A 18 -15.47 -13.63 35.52
N PRO A 19 -15.75 -12.49 36.20
CA PRO A 19 -14.73 -11.71 36.88
C PRO A 19 -14.11 -12.49 38.04
N PRO A 20 -12.80 -12.31 38.32
CA PRO A 20 -12.15 -13.00 39.41
C PRO A 20 -12.70 -12.54 40.77
N ARG A 21 -12.92 -13.52 41.66
CA ARG A 21 -13.24 -13.29 43.07
C ARG A 21 -12.17 -12.39 43.70
N VAL A 22 -12.59 -11.20 44.12
CA VAL A 22 -11.83 -10.33 45.02
C VAL A 22 -11.66 -11.06 46.35
N ARG A 23 -10.44 -11.56 46.61
CA ARG A 23 -10.03 -11.93 47.96
C ARG A 23 -9.99 -10.65 48.79
N ARG A 24 -10.82 -10.57 49.83
CA ARG A 24 -10.70 -9.57 50.90
C ARG A 24 -9.30 -9.67 51.50
N THR A 25 -8.41 -8.77 51.11
CA THR A 25 -7.18 -8.51 51.83
C THR A 25 -7.50 -7.67 53.07
N SER A 26 -6.90 -8.11 54.17
CA SER A 26 -6.85 -7.48 55.48
C SER A 26 -6.77 -5.95 55.40
N VAL A 27 -7.64 -5.27 56.16
CA VAL A 27 -7.63 -3.82 56.39
C VAL A 27 -6.25 -3.42 56.94
N ALA A 28 -5.44 -2.78 56.11
CA ALA A 28 -4.18 -2.18 56.53
C ALA A 28 -4.47 -0.92 57.37
N HIS A 29 -3.71 -0.80 58.46
CA HIS A 29 -3.84 0.26 59.45
C HIS A 29 -3.56 1.66 58.84
N PRO A 30 -4.27 2.73 59.22
CA PRO A 30 -4.19 4.06 58.57
C PRO A 30 -2.80 4.72 58.57
N SER A 31 -1.84 4.20 59.33
CA SER A 31 -0.48 4.72 59.43
C SER A 31 0.48 4.22 58.32
N SER A 32 0.17 3.12 57.62
CA SER A 32 1.03 2.61 56.54
C SER A 32 0.75 3.27 55.19
N VAL A 33 -0.50 3.72 54.95
CA VAL A 33 -0.89 4.41 53.70
C VAL A 33 -0.24 5.79 53.58
N ARG A 34 -0.03 6.51 54.70
CA ARG A 34 0.63 7.83 54.67
C ARG A 34 2.13 7.77 54.34
N ARG A 35 2.84 6.68 54.69
CA ARG A 35 4.26 6.53 54.29
C ARG A 35 4.40 6.12 52.83
N ALA A 36 3.50 5.32 52.28
CA ALA A 36 3.52 4.95 50.85
C ALA A 36 3.15 6.13 49.93
N ALA A 37 2.28 7.05 50.38
CA ALA A 37 1.97 8.27 49.63
C ALA A 37 3.13 9.28 49.66
N ALA A 38 3.82 9.45 50.80
CA ALA A 38 4.97 10.35 50.91
C ALA A 38 6.22 9.82 50.18
N ALA A 39 6.39 8.50 50.09
CA ALA A 39 7.45 7.89 49.29
C ALA A 39 7.23 8.04 47.77
N ARG A 40 5.99 8.23 47.31
CA ARG A 40 5.67 8.47 45.89
C ARG A 40 5.83 9.92 45.46
N THR A 41 5.76 10.89 46.39
CA THR A 41 6.00 12.30 46.05
C THR A 41 7.50 12.62 46.01
N ALA A 42 8.33 11.92 46.79
CA ALA A 42 9.79 12.08 46.74
C ALA A 42 10.38 11.62 45.39
N ASP A 43 9.73 10.67 44.70
CA ASP A 43 10.13 10.17 43.37
C ASP A 43 9.67 11.11 42.22
N MET A 44 8.74 12.03 42.50
CA MET A 44 8.30 13.06 41.53
C MET A 44 9.23 14.27 41.52
N ASP A 45 10.00 14.53 42.58
CA ASP A 45 11.00 15.59 42.58
C ASP A 45 12.19 15.23 41.67
N ASP A 46 12.50 13.94 41.51
CA ASP A 46 13.50 13.43 40.55
C ASP A 46 13.04 13.56 39.08
N LEU A 47 11.73 13.73 38.82
CA LEU A 47 11.23 14.02 37.47
C LEU A 47 11.65 15.41 36.98
N HIS A 48 11.98 16.35 37.86
CA HIS A 48 12.51 17.66 37.46
C HIS A 48 13.94 17.59 36.89
N HIS A 49 14.64 16.47 37.07
CA HIS A 49 15.95 16.20 36.47
C HIS A 49 15.88 15.51 35.10
N LEU A 50 14.69 15.14 34.64
CA LEU A 50 14.52 14.59 33.31
C LEU A 50 14.80 15.66 32.26
N SER A 51 15.44 15.26 31.17
CA SER A 51 15.66 16.17 30.05
C SER A 51 14.31 16.73 29.57
N PRO A 52 14.27 17.99 29.10
CA PRO A 52 13.04 18.59 28.57
C PRO A 52 12.35 17.72 27.50
N LEU A 53 13.15 16.94 26.76
CA LEU A 53 12.71 16.00 25.75
C LEU A 53 11.95 14.81 26.35
N ALA A 54 12.41 14.27 27.48
CA ALA A 54 11.73 13.19 28.19
C ALA A 54 10.41 13.67 28.82
N LEU A 55 10.36 14.89 29.34
CA LEU A 55 9.12 15.49 29.86
C LEU A 55 8.10 15.74 28.73
N ALA A 56 8.55 16.22 27.57
CA ALA A 56 7.68 16.40 26.40
C ALA A 56 7.13 15.06 25.88
N ALA A 57 7.96 14.02 25.83
CA ALA A 57 7.55 12.68 25.44
C ALA A 57 6.54 12.07 26.44
N MET A 58 6.78 12.23 27.76
CA MET A 58 5.85 11.77 28.79
C MET A 58 4.52 12.53 28.76
N ALA A 59 4.54 13.85 28.55
CA ALA A 59 3.32 14.64 28.42
C ALA A 59 2.50 14.20 27.19
N SER A 60 3.17 13.99 26.05
CA SER A 60 2.52 13.49 24.83
C SER A 60 1.95 12.08 25.01
N ALA A 61 2.70 11.17 25.65
CA ALA A 61 2.24 9.83 25.97
C ALA A 61 1.05 9.84 26.94
N THR A 62 1.05 10.73 27.94
CA THR A 62 -0.04 10.85 28.92
C THR A 62 -1.30 11.43 28.26
N ASP A 63 -1.18 12.41 27.37
CA ASP A 63 -2.31 12.96 26.62
C ASP A 63 -2.94 11.90 25.69
N ALA A 64 -2.11 11.06 25.05
CA ALA A 64 -2.60 9.92 24.28
C ALA A 64 -3.31 8.87 25.16
N LEU A 65 -2.76 8.58 26.35
CA LEU A 65 -3.35 7.64 27.29
C LEU A 65 -4.71 8.12 27.82
N VAL A 66 -4.80 9.40 28.19
CA VAL A 66 -6.01 10.04 28.74
C VAL A 66 -7.13 10.14 27.70
N LYS A 67 -6.78 10.33 26.42
CA LYS A 67 -7.76 10.34 25.31
C LYS A 67 -8.32 8.96 24.96
N GLY A 68 -7.94 7.90 25.68
CA GLY A 68 -8.45 6.55 25.48
C GLY A 68 -7.84 5.83 24.26
N VAL A 69 -6.67 6.30 23.79
CA VAL A 69 -6.00 5.75 22.59
C VAL A 69 -5.31 4.41 22.88
N CYS A 70 -5.27 3.97 24.14
CA CYS A 70 -4.77 2.65 24.55
C CYS A 70 -5.80 1.52 24.43
N GLU A 71 -6.78 1.62 23.53
CA GLU A 71 -7.32 0.40 22.95
C GLU A 71 -6.19 -0.22 22.13
N ASN A 72 -5.44 -1.08 22.81
CA ASN A 72 -4.55 -2.06 22.23
C ASN A 72 -5.44 -3.01 21.43
N SER A 73 -5.96 -2.52 20.31
CA SER A 73 -6.61 -3.30 19.30
C SER A 73 -5.47 -4.15 18.76
N THR A 74 -5.26 -5.31 19.38
CA THR A 74 -4.61 -6.48 18.80
C THR A 74 -5.42 -7.01 17.62
N ASN A 75 -6.19 -6.15 16.95
CA ASN A 75 -6.71 -6.43 15.64
C ASN A 75 -5.48 -6.66 14.76
N PRO A 76 -5.53 -7.65 13.86
CA PRO A 76 -4.46 -7.87 12.90
C PRO A 76 -4.12 -6.53 12.25
N THR A 77 -2.84 -6.18 12.25
CA THR A 77 -2.32 -4.94 11.65
C THR A 77 -2.94 -4.82 10.26
N THR A 78 -3.80 -3.82 10.07
CA THR A 78 -4.54 -3.68 8.82
C THR A 78 -3.57 -3.34 7.70
N GLU A 79 -3.92 -3.67 6.46
CA GLU A 79 -3.13 -3.28 5.27
C GLU A 79 -2.82 -1.78 5.25
N LEU A 80 -3.79 -0.96 5.68
CA LEU A 80 -3.63 0.49 5.80
C LEU A 80 -2.56 0.88 6.83
N ALA A 81 -2.42 0.15 7.94
CA ALA A 81 -1.39 0.42 8.93
C ALA A 81 0.02 0.11 8.39
N TRP A 82 0.16 -0.97 7.63
CA TRP A 82 1.41 -1.29 6.94
C TRP A 82 1.76 -0.28 5.85
N LEU A 83 0.76 0.13 5.06
CA LEU A 83 0.94 1.17 4.04
C LEU A 83 1.39 2.49 4.67
N GLY A 84 0.77 2.94 5.77
CA GLY A 84 1.19 4.16 6.45
C GLY A 84 2.62 4.11 7.00
N LEU A 85 3.05 2.98 7.56
CA LEU A 85 4.44 2.75 7.99
C LEU A 85 5.43 2.78 6.79
N HIS A 86 5.04 2.15 5.69
CA HIS A 86 5.81 2.13 4.45
C HIS A 86 5.99 3.54 3.86
N GLU A 87 4.89 4.29 3.76
CA GLU A 87 4.87 5.66 3.25
C GLU A 87 5.68 6.60 4.16
N GLU A 88 5.60 6.46 5.48
CA GLU A 88 6.38 7.28 6.41
C GLU A 88 7.89 6.97 6.31
N ALA A 89 8.28 5.72 6.08
CA ALA A 89 9.68 5.37 5.81
C ALA A 89 10.18 5.97 4.49
N ALA A 90 9.38 5.90 3.42
CA ALA A 90 9.71 6.56 2.15
C ALA A 90 9.81 8.09 2.31
N ARG A 91 8.90 8.68 3.10
CA ARG A 91 8.90 10.11 3.45
C ARG A 91 10.17 10.50 4.21
N LEU A 92 10.66 9.68 5.14
CA LEU A 92 11.91 9.94 5.84
C LEU A 92 13.09 10.02 4.85
N GLY A 93 13.16 9.07 3.90
CA GLY A 93 14.17 9.10 2.84
C GLY A 93 14.08 10.34 1.95
N LYS A 94 12.86 10.75 1.56
CA LYS A 94 12.62 12.01 0.84
C LYS A 94 13.10 13.23 1.64
N LEU A 95 12.70 13.32 2.92
CA LEU A 95 13.04 14.42 3.81
C LEU A 95 14.56 14.57 3.99
N SER A 96 15.32 13.48 4.02
CA SER A 96 16.78 13.57 4.12
C SER A 96 17.40 14.19 2.87
N GLN A 97 16.90 13.85 1.69
CA GLN A 97 17.35 14.46 0.43
C GLN A 97 16.92 15.93 0.33
N ASP A 98 15.67 16.24 0.71
CA ASP A 98 15.16 17.62 0.73
C ASP A 98 15.96 18.51 1.71
N ALA A 99 16.30 17.99 2.90
CA ALA A 99 17.09 18.69 3.89
C ALA A 99 18.53 18.94 3.42
N ALA A 100 19.15 17.96 2.73
CA ALA A 100 20.45 18.15 2.10
C ALA A 100 20.41 19.22 0.99
N SER A 101 19.38 19.21 0.14
CA SER A 101 19.16 20.27 -0.87
C SER A 101 19.01 21.65 -0.21
N ALA A 102 18.21 21.75 0.85
CA ALA A 102 18.04 22.99 1.61
C ALA A 102 19.37 23.47 2.21
N PHE A 103 20.21 22.56 2.72
CA PHE A 103 21.54 22.89 3.22
C PHE A 103 22.45 23.45 2.12
N ILE A 104 22.48 22.81 0.94
CA ILE A 104 23.27 23.27 -0.22
C ILE A 104 22.83 24.69 -0.62
N LEU A 105 21.52 24.93 -0.72
CA LEU A 105 20.96 26.24 -1.06
C LEU A 105 21.26 27.29 0.01
N ALA A 106 21.15 26.96 1.30
CA ALA A 106 21.48 27.91 2.37
C ALA A 106 22.97 28.31 2.38
N ARG A 107 23.87 27.45 1.87
CA ARG A 107 25.31 27.71 1.80
C ARG A 107 25.77 28.41 0.53
N HIS A 108 25.12 28.14 -0.61
CA HIS A 108 25.56 28.60 -1.93
C HIS A 108 24.54 29.48 -2.67
N GLY A 109 23.31 29.56 -2.19
CA GLY A 109 22.28 30.45 -2.72
C GLY A 109 22.51 31.91 -2.33
N SER A 110 21.91 32.81 -3.12
CA SER A 110 22.01 34.27 -2.90
C SER A 110 21.30 34.74 -1.64
N ASP A 111 20.28 34.00 -1.18
CA ASP A 111 19.58 34.23 0.07
C ASP A 111 19.76 33.01 0.97
N ALA A 112 20.55 33.16 2.04
CA ALA A 112 20.79 32.13 3.03
C ALA A 112 19.53 31.89 3.88
N ASP A 113 18.50 31.31 3.27
CA ASP A 113 17.28 30.91 3.96
C ASP A 113 17.54 29.64 4.78
N THR A 114 18.07 29.85 5.97
CA THR A 114 18.27 28.80 6.98
C THR A 114 16.95 28.27 7.53
N SER A 115 15.84 28.99 7.39
CA SER A 115 14.54 28.57 7.93
C SER A 115 13.97 27.36 7.19
N ALA A 116 14.22 27.25 5.88
CA ALA A 116 13.86 26.07 5.09
C ALA A 116 14.61 24.82 5.57
N LEU A 117 15.91 24.94 5.86
CA LEU A 117 16.72 23.86 6.42
C LEU A 117 16.21 23.44 7.81
N GLU A 118 16.03 24.40 8.72
CA GLU A 118 15.53 24.14 10.07
C GLU A 118 14.18 23.41 10.05
N THR A 119 13.27 23.85 9.15
CA THR A 119 11.98 23.19 8.95
C THR A 119 12.16 21.74 8.49
N LYS A 120 13.05 21.48 7.53
CA LYS A 120 13.27 20.12 7.01
C LYS A 120 13.93 19.19 8.03
N VAL A 121 14.88 19.70 8.82
CA VAL A 121 15.49 18.95 9.94
C VAL A 121 14.43 18.60 10.99
N ALA A 122 13.55 19.54 11.33
CA ALA A 122 12.46 19.29 12.27
C ALA A 122 11.44 18.26 11.73
N GLU A 123 11.07 18.35 10.45
CA GLU A 123 10.18 17.39 9.79
C GLU A 123 10.77 15.97 9.76
N LEU A 124 12.09 15.87 9.49
CA LEU A 124 12.84 14.62 9.45
C LEU A 124 12.87 13.96 10.85
N TRP A 125 13.15 14.73 11.89
CA TRP A 125 13.10 14.24 13.27
C TRP A 125 11.67 13.82 13.67
N ALA A 126 10.66 14.63 13.32
CA ALA A 126 9.27 14.27 13.58
C ALA A 126 8.89 12.97 12.86
N SER A 127 9.41 12.72 11.65
CA SER A 127 9.20 11.48 10.90
C SER A 127 9.80 10.26 11.59
N GLU A 128 11.03 10.36 12.10
CA GLU A 128 11.64 9.32 12.94
C GLU A 128 10.76 9.00 14.17
N GLN A 129 10.27 10.02 14.88
CA GLN A 129 9.41 9.82 16.05
C GLN A 129 8.10 9.12 15.67
N ARG A 130 7.49 9.46 14.52
CA ARG A 130 6.29 8.78 14.01
C ARG A 130 6.56 7.31 13.69
N LEU A 131 7.72 6.99 13.12
CA LEU A 131 8.12 5.61 12.85
C LEU A 131 8.34 4.79 14.12
N MET A 132 8.64 5.43 15.25
CA MET A 132 8.83 4.72 16.53
C MET A 132 7.56 4.57 17.34
N PHE A 133 6.74 5.62 17.38
CA PHE A 133 5.62 5.74 18.31
C PHE A 133 4.26 5.79 17.63
N GLY A 134 4.23 5.81 16.30
CA GLY A 134 3.04 6.13 15.53
C GLY A 134 2.67 7.61 15.60
N SER A 135 1.62 7.98 14.88
CA SER A 135 0.95 9.27 14.97
C SER A 135 -0.47 9.16 14.45
N TRP A 136 -1.32 10.07 14.89
CA TRP A 136 -2.67 10.24 14.37
C TRP A 136 -2.73 11.22 13.19
N SER A 137 -1.74 12.11 13.07
CA SER A 137 -1.65 13.11 12.00
C SER A 137 -0.19 13.36 11.60
N PRO A 138 0.23 12.95 10.39
CA PRO A 138 -0.46 11.97 9.54
C PRO A 138 -0.66 10.64 10.30
N SER A 139 -1.67 9.85 9.89
CA SER A 139 -1.98 8.57 10.53
C SER A 139 -0.90 7.55 10.18
N VAL A 140 -0.04 7.24 11.15
CA VAL A 140 1.04 6.25 11.06
C VAL A 140 0.89 5.30 12.24
N ALA A 141 0.79 4.00 11.99
CA ALA A 141 0.74 3.03 13.08
C ALA A 141 2.11 2.98 13.79
N ALA A 142 2.13 2.58 15.06
CA ALA A 142 3.38 2.19 15.70
C ALA A 142 3.90 0.88 15.07
N PRO A 143 5.23 0.59 15.14
CA PRO A 143 5.77 -0.66 14.67
C PRO A 143 5.04 -1.88 15.27
N PRO A 144 4.57 -2.83 14.46
CA PRO A 144 3.74 -3.94 14.93
C PRO A 144 4.53 -5.02 15.67
N SER A 145 5.86 -4.93 15.72
CA SER A 145 6.73 -5.87 16.42
C SER A 145 7.93 -5.17 17.07
N GLN A 146 8.45 -5.76 18.15
CA GLN A 146 9.66 -5.27 18.81
C GLN A 146 10.87 -5.28 17.86
N ALA A 147 10.97 -6.28 16.96
CA ALA A 147 12.08 -6.36 16.02
C ALA A 147 12.11 -5.18 15.04
N LEU A 148 10.94 -4.72 14.58
CA LEU A 148 10.83 -3.53 13.73
C LEU A 148 11.14 -2.25 14.51
N LEU A 149 10.69 -2.13 15.76
CA LEU A 149 11.05 -1.00 16.61
C LEU A 149 12.57 -0.95 16.87
N GLU A 150 13.17 -2.10 17.17
CA GLU A 150 14.62 -2.24 17.39
C GLU A 150 15.40 -1.80 16.15
N GLU A 151 14.90 -2.11 14.95
CA GLU A 151 15.45 -1.62 13.69
C GLU A 151 15.49 -0.09 13.65
N VAL A 152 14.37 0.58 13.95
CA VAL A 152 14.34 2.05 13.96
C VAL A 152 15.37 2.62 14.96
N ILE A 153 15.45 2.02 16.15
CA ILE A 153 16.36 2.47 17.22
C ILE A 153 17.84 2.27 16.84
N THR A 154 18.17 1.16 16.19
CA THR A 154 19.56 0.74 15.96
C THR A 154 20.12 1.18 14.60
N THR A 155 19.28 1.45 13.60
CA THR A 155 19.73 1.86 12.26
C THR A 155 19.28 3.26 11.88
N VAL A 156 17.99 3.56 11.98
CA VAL A 156 17.42 4.85 11.53
C VAL A 156 17.81 6.00 12.45
N ARG A 157 17.58 5.84 13.76
CA ARG A 157 17.86 6.90 14.74
C ARG A 157 19.33 7.36 14.73
N PRO A 158 20.35 6.47 14.73
CA PRO A 158 21.74 6.89 14.62
C PRO A 158 22.05 7.66 13.33
N ALA A 159 21.45 7.24 12.20
CA ALA A 159 21.61 7.96 10.94
C ALA A 159 20.99 9.37 10.99
N VAL A 160 19.80 9.51 11.57
CA VAL A 160 19.13 10.80 11.78
C VAL A 160 19.93 11.71 12.71
N ALA A 161 20.46 11.16 13.81
CA ALA A 161 21.30 11.91 14.75
C ALA A 161 22.60 12.39 14.08
N SER A 162 23.24 11.55 13.27
CA SER A 162 24.44 11.92 12.50
C SER A 162 24.14 13.02 11.48
N PHE A 163 22.99 12.96 10.80
CA PHE A 163 22.55 14.04 9.92
C PHE A 163 22.31 15.35 10.68
N GLN A 164 21.66 15.30 11.84
CA GLN A 164 21.45 16.48 12.67
C GLN A 164 22.77 17.14 13.09
N GLU A 165 23.74 16.34 13.54
CA GLU A 165 25.08 16.82 13.89
C GLU A 165 25.79 17.44 12.68
N ALA A 166 25.79 16.76 11.52
CA ALA A 166 26.38 17.28 10.30
C ALA A 166 25.73 18.59 9.84
N SER A 167 24.40 18.70 9.94
CA SER A 167 23.63 19.88 9.53
C SER A 167 23.90 21.12 10.38
N ALA A 168 24.43 20.97 11.59
CA ALA A 168 24.90 22.08 12.42
C ALA A 168 26.29 22.60 11.97
N GLY A 169 27.02 21.83 11.17
CA GLY A 169 28.32 22.17 10.63
C GLY A 169 28.27 23.04 9.36
N THR A 170 29.43 23.22 8.73
CA THR A 170 29.60 23.97 7.48
C THR A 170 29.97 23.10 6.28
N ASP A 171 30.29 21.83 6.50
CA ASP A 171 30.74 20.90 5.46
C ASP A 171 29.55 20.31 4.70
N VAL A 172 29.36 20.74 3.46
CA VAL A 172 28.28 20.29 2.60
C VAL A 172 28.38 18.80 2.27
N LEU A 173 29.59 18.27 2.08
CA LEU A 173 29.77 16.86 1.73
C LEU A 173 29.45 15.96 2.92
N ALA A 174 29.82 16.37 4.13
CA ALA A 174 29.43 15.66 5.35
C ALA A 174 27.90 15.57 5.52
N VAL A 175 27.17 16.66 5.23
CA VAL A 175 25.69 16.67 5.27
C VAL A 175 25.10 15.76 4.21
N VAL A 176 25.64 15.76 2.99
CA VAL A 176 25.18 14.91 1.88
C VAL A 176 25.39 13.42 2.20
N ASP A 177 26.54 13.06 2.75
CA ASP A 177 26.86 11.68 3.11
C ASP A 177 26.00 11.19 4.30
N ALA A 178 25.74 12.06 5.28
CA ALA A 178 24.81 11.75 6.36
C ALA A 178 23.36 11.61 5.84
N ALA A 179 22.93 12.45 4.89
CA ALA A 179 21.61 12.33 4.27
C ALA A 179 21.46 11.04 3.46
N ALA A 180 22.51 10.62 2.75
CA ALA A 180 22.57 9.34 2.06
C ALA A 180 22.47 8.16 3.05
N SER A 181 23.08 8.28 4.22
CA SER A 181 22.97 7.29 5.29
C SER A 181 21.54 7.18 5.82
N VAL A 182 20.84 8.30 6.04
CA VAL A 182 19.42 8.30 6.42
C VAL A 182 18.56 7.68 5.32
N PHE A 183 18.80 8.03 4.06
CA PHE A 183 18.07 7.46 2.92
C PHE A 183 18.25 5.94 2.83
N ALA A 184 19.47 5.43 2.98
CA ALA A 184 19.74 4.00 2.96
C ALA A 184 19.06 3.26 4.13
N ALA A 185 19.11 3.83 5.34
CA ALA A 185 18.44 3.26 6.51
C ALA A 185 16.91 3.25 6.34
N ALA A 186 16.34 4.34 5.79
CA ALA A 186 14.93 4.47 5.50
C ALA A 186 14.47 3.45 4.44
N GLU A 187 15.24 3.24 3.37
CA GLU A 187 14.95 2.23 2.34
C GLU A 187 15.01 0.79 2.90
N ALA A 188 15.99 0.49 3.75
CA ALA A 188 16.10 -0.81 4.40
C ALA A 188 14.88 -1.08 5.32
N LEU A 189 14.47 -0.08 6.11
CA LEU A 189 13.28 -0.18 6.95
C LEU A 189 12.00 -0.32 6.12
N ARG A 190 11.87 0.48 5.05
CA ARG A 190 10.74 0.42 4.10
C ARG A 190 10.58 -0.97 3.51
N GLN A 191 11.69 -1.62 3.12
CA GLN A 191 11.66 -2.99 2.62
C GLN A 191 11.20 -3.99 3.70
N LYS A 192 11.60 -3.82 4.96
CA LYS A 192 11.11 -4.65 6.07
C LYS A 192 9.61 -4.49 6.30
N TYR A 193 9.08 -3.27 6.18
CA TYR A 193 7.63 -3.04 6.24
C TYR A 193 6.88 -3.64 5.06
N LEU A 194 7.42 -3.58 3.83
CA LEU A 194 6.84 -4.30 2.69
C LEU A 194 6.75 -5.80 2.94
N ASN A 195 7.85 -6.40 3.41
CA ASN A 195 7.89 -7.84 3.66
C ASN A 195 6.85 -8.25 4.70
N GLY A 196 6.75 -7.51 5.82
CA GLY A 196 5.74 -7.76 6.84
C GLY A 196 4.30 -7.58 6.35
N ALA A 197 4.07 -6.62 5.45
CA ALA A 197 2.77 -6.40 4.82
C ALA A 197 2.37 -7.55 3.87
N VAL A 198 3.30 -8.03 3.06
CA VAL A 198 3.10 -9.19 2.15
C VAL A 198 2.91 -10.48 2.93
N GLU A 199 3.63 -10.66 4.05
CA GLU A 199 3.41 -11.78 4.97
C GLU A 199 2.00 -11.75 5.59
N ALA A 200 1.49 -10.55 5.91
CA ALA A 200 0.15 -10.37 6.47
C ALA A 200 -0.97 -10.52 5.43
N ASN A 201 -0.76 -10.04 4.20
CA ASN A 201 -1.64 -10.26 3.05
C ASN A 201 -0.83 -10.58 1.78
N PRO A 202 -0.72 -11.87 1.40
CA PRO A 202 0.00 -12.29 0.20
C PRO A 202 -0.57 -11.78 -1.13
N HIS A 203 -1.81 -11.31 -1.16
CA HIS A 203 -2.45 -10.75 -2.36
C HIS A 203 -2.20 -9.24 -2.52
N TRP A 204 -1.68 -8.57 -1.48
CA TRP A 204 -1.40 -7.15 -1.53
C TRP A 204 -0.28 -6.85 -2.55
N PRO A 205 -0.45 -5.86 -3.46
CA PRO A 205 0.51 -5.54 -4.51
C PRO A 205 1.76 -4.79 -3.99
N GLY A 206 2.38 -5.30 -2.92
CA GLY A 206 3.46 -4.64 -2.18
C GLY A 206 4.68 -4.28 -3.04
N ALA A 207 5.04 -5.10 -4.02
CA ALA A 207 6.14 -4.78 -4.94
C ALA A 207 5.85 -3.50 -5.75
N ARG A 208 4.62 -3.36 -6.25
CA ARG A 208 4.18 -2.18 -7.03
C ARG A 208 4.15 -0.92 -6.17
N VAL A 209 3.55 -1.01 -4.97
CA VAL A 209 3.57 0.07 -3.96
C VAL A 209 5.00 0.48 -3.63
N GLY A 210 5.86 -0.51 -3.43
CA GLY A 210 7.26 -0.31 -3.10
C GLY A 210 8.04 0.48 -4.15
N VAL A 211 7.81 0.20 -5.44
CA VAL A 211 8.45 0.95 -6.53
C VAL A 211 7.89 2.36 -6.63
N ALA A 212 6.57 2.55 -6.54
CA ALA A 212 5.94 3.87 -6.58
C ALA A 212 6.42 4.79 -5.43
N ALA A 213 6.48 4.27 -4.21
CA ALA A 213 6.96 5.04 -3.05
C ALA A 213 8.46 5.40 -3.17
N LYS A 214 9.28 4.51 -3.73
CA LYS A 214 10.70 4.76 -3.96
C LYS A 214 10.94 5.95 -4.90
N GLN A 215 10.11 6.11 -5.93
CA GLN A 215 10.23 7.22 -6.88
C GLN A 215 10.12 8.60 -6.21
N VAL A 216 9.32 8.72 -5.15
CA VAL A 216 9.18 9.99 -4.40
C VAL A 216 10.52 10.46 -3.86
N ALA A 217 11.28 9.57 -3.23
CA ALA A 217 12.58 9.92 -2.66
C ALA A 217 13.68 10.02 -3.75
N GLN A 218 13.54 9.29 -4.86
CA GLN A 218 14.41 9.45 -6.03
C GLN A 218 14.28 10.83 -6.70
N ALA A 219 13.07 11.39 -6.79
CA ALA A 219 12.87 12.75 -7.31
C ALA A 219 13.65 13.79 -6.48
N SER A 220 13.57 13.71 -5.15
CA SER A 220 14.36 14.56 -4.24
C SER A 220 15.87 14.29 -4.35
N ARG A 221 16.29 13.03 -4.57
CA ARG A 221 17.70 12.69 -4.82
C ARG A 221 18.20 13.37 -6.10
N ILE A 222 17.45 13.31 -7.20
CA ILE A 222 17.82 13.96 -8.47
C ILE A 222 17.98 15.46 -8.26
N HIS A 223 17.04 16.12 -7.58
CA HIS A 223 17.15 17.54 -7.25
C HIS A 223 18.46 17.86 -6.50
N LYS A 224 18.80 17.07 -5.47
CA LYS A 224 20.04 17.23 -4.71
C LYS A 224 21.28 17.04 -5.59
N GLU A 225 21.31 16.01 -6.44
CA GLU A 225 22.46 15.77 -7.35
C GLU A 225 22.63 16.90 -8.38
N VAL A 226 21.52 17.47 -8.86
CA VAL A 226 21.57 18.65 -9.73
C VAL A 226 22.23 19.84 -9.02
N LEU A 227 21.84 20.12 -7.77
CA LEU A 227 22.44 21.21 -6.99
C LEU A 227 23.94 20.96 -6.74
N LEU A 228 24.34 19.73 -6.44
CA LEU A 228 25.75 19.36 -6.26
C LEU A 228 26.57 19.60 -7.52
N SER A 229 26.01 19.26 -8.69
CA SER A 229 26.64 19.53 -9.99
C SER A 229 26.70 21.04 -10.28
N LEU A 230 25.59 21.76 -10.06
CA LEU A 230 25.47 23.19 -10.36
C LEU A 230 26.47 24.05 -9.58
N TYR A 231 26.66 23.74 -8.29
CA TYR A 231 27.60 24.48 -7.43
C TYR A 231 29.03 23.92 -7.45
N GLY A 232 29.34 22.95 -8.31
CA GLY A 232 30.68 22.37 -8.44
C GLY A 232 31.16 21.61 -7.20
N LEU A 233 30.23 21.14 -6.36
CA LEU A 233 30.51 20.40 -5.12
C LEU A 233 30.83 18.93 -5.39
N ARG A 234 30.29 18.38 -6.49
CA ARG A 234 30.70 17.11 -7.07
C ARG A 234 30.84 17.26 -8.58
N THR A 235 31.88 16.67 -9.14
CA THR A 235 32.16 16.69 -10.59
C THR A 235 31.49 15.54 -11.35
N GLY A 236 30.73 14.68 -10.66
CA GLY A 236 30.17 13.46 -11.20
C GLY A 236 28.84 13.66 -11.91
N ALA A 237 28.86 13.95 -13.21
CA ALA A 237 27.67 13.78 -14.07
C ALA A 237 27.10 12.34 -14.00
N VAL A 238 27.93 11.38 -13.59
CA VAL A 238 27.59 9.97 -13.38
C VAL A 238 26.54 9.78 -12.29
N ASP A 239 26.64 10.48 -11.15
CA ASP A 239 25.70 10.27 -10.03
C ASP A 239 24.29 10.78 -10.36
N LEU A 240 24.21 11.94 -11.02
CA LEU A 240 22.96 12.48 -11.54
C LEU A 240 22.35 11.56 -12.60
N GLN A 241 23.15 11.11 -13.58
CA GLN A 241 22.66 10.21 -14.62
C GLN A 241 22.17 8.88 -14.03
N ASN A 242 22.90 8.30 -13.08
CA ASN A 242 22.47 7.09 -12.37
C ASN A 242 21.13 7.30 -11.65
N ALA A 243 20.93 8.45 -10.98
CA ALA A 243 19.68 8.74 -10.31
C ALA A 243 18.50 8.89 -11.30
N ILE A 244 18.74 9.49 -12.46
CA ILE A 244 17.77 9.59 -13.56
C ILE A 244 17.44 8.20 -14.11
N ASP A 245 18.45 7.38 -14.42
CA ASP A 245 18.26 6.03 -14.97
C ASP A 245 17.51 5.12 -13.99
N GLU A 246 17.83 5.21 -12.70
CA GLU A 246 17.11 4.49 -11.64
C GLU A 246 15.63 4.91 -11.53
N PHE A 247 15.33 6.20 -11.73
CA PHE A 247 13.96 6.71 -11.72
C PHE A 247 13.20 6.23 -12.96
N GLU A 248 13.79 6.35 -14.16
CA GLU A 248 13.16 5.92 -15.41
C GLU A 248 12.94 4.41 -15.45
N ALA A 249 13.88 3.63 -14.93
CA ALA A 249 13.71 2.18 -14.79
C ALA A 249 12.52 1.84 -13.88
N ALA A 250 12.41 2.48 -12.72
CA ALA A 250 11.27 2.31 -11.81
C ALA A 250 9.94 2.75 -12.45
N HIS A 251 9.95 3.87 -13.17
CA HIS A 251 8.77 4.43 -13.83
C HIS A 251 8.23 3.52 -14.93
N ASN A 252 9.13 2.98 -15.75
CA ASN A 252 8.77 2.04 -16.81
C ASN A 252 8.34 0.69 -16.22
N GLN A 253 8.98 0.22 -15.15
CA GLN A 253 8.62 -1.01 -14.45
C GLN A 253 7.18 -0.96 -13.92
N LEU A 254 6.71 0.19 -13.43
CA LEU A 254 5.33 0.34 -12.95
C LEU A 254 4.30 0.15 -14.07
N LYS A 255 4.58 0.60 -15.29
CA LYS A 255 3.67 0.49 -16.43
C LYS A 255 3.78 -0.85 -17.15
N ASP A 256 4.99 -1.19 -17.55
CA ASP A 256 5.27 -2.32 -18.45
C ASP A 256 5.50 -3.63 -17.67
N GLY A 257 5.58 -3.56 -16.34
CA GLY A 257 5.94 -4.67 -15.47
C GLY A 257 7.44 -4.97 -15.44
N GLY A 258 7.80 -6.05 -14.76
CA GLY A 258 9.19 -6.46 -14.53
C GLY A 258 9.54 -6.49 -13.04
N GLY A 259 10.63 -7.18 -12.67
CA GLY A 259 11.07 -7.29 -11.27
C GLY A 259 9.94 -7.68 -10.31
N GLU A 260 9.19 -8.74 -10.64
CA GLU A 260 8.03 -9.26 -9.88
C GLU A 260 6.76 -8.39 -9.91
N ILE A 261 6.77 -7.25 -10.62
CA ILE A 261 5.59 -6.41 -10.82
C ILE A 261 4.89 -6.81 -12.12
N ALA A 262 3.58 -7.07 -12.02
CA ALA A 262 2.73 -7.23 -13.20
C ALA A 262 2.45 -5.86 -13.84
N ALA A 263 2.51 -5.81 -15.18
CA ALA A 263 2.13 -4.63 -15.96
C ALA A 263 0.72 -4.13 -15.61
N ILE A 264 0.49 -2.82 -15.77
CA ILE A 264 -0.85 -2.24 -15.57
C ILE A 264 -1.80 -2.84 -16.61
N ILE A 265 -2.88 -3.47 -16.13
CA ILE A 265 -3.89 -4.04 -17.02
C ILE A 265 -4.73 -2.94 -17.68
N PRO A 266 -5.20 -3.12 -18.93
CA PRO A 266 -6.01 -2.12 -19.62
C PRO A 266 -7.28 -1.67 -18.87
N GLU A 267 -7.82 -2.51 -17.99
CA GLU A 267 -9.02 -2.23 -17.21
C GLU A 267 -8.76 -1.18 -16.10
N ARG A 268 -7.51 -1.02 -15.64
CA ARG A 268 -7.10 -0.03 -14.62
C ARG A 268 -6.82 1.34 -15.25
N GLN A 269 -7.87 1.94 -15.82
CA GLN A 269 -7.79 3.29 -16.42
C GLN A 269 -7.37 4.36 -15.41
N ASP A 270 -7.72 4.19 -14.13
CA ASP A 270 -7.26 5.03 -13.03
C ASP A 270 -5.73 5.06 -12.93
N LEU A 271 -5.08 3.89 -12.95
CA LEU A 271 -3.62 3.79 -12.92
C LEU A 271 -2.96 4.29 -14.20
N LEU A 272 -3.55 4.01 -15.36
CA LEU A 272 -3.01 4.49 -16.64
C LEU A 272 -3.02 6.02 -16.71
N ILE A 273 -4.10 6.67 -16.26
CA ILE A 273 -4.21 8.13 -16.20
C ILE A 273 -3.21 8.70 -15.20
N GLN A 274 -3.15 8.15 -13.98
CA GLN A 274 -2.21 8.62 -12.97
C GLN A 274 -0.75 8.44 -13.43
N TRP A 275 -0.42 7.31 -14.06
CA TRP A 275 0.91 7.08 -14.63
C TRP A 275 1.26 8.14 -15.69
N GLN A 276 0.32 8.51 -16.57
CA GLN A 276 0.52 9.57 -17.56
C GLN A 276 0.74 10.95 -16.90
N GLN A 277 0.07 11.24 -15.80
CA GLN A 277 0.28 12.49 -15.04
C GLN A 277 1.67 12.53 -14.42
N VAL A 278 2.10 11.43 -13.80
CA VAL A 278 3.47 11.27 -13.29
C VAL A 278 4.49 11.39 -14.41
N ASP A 279 4.25 10.76 -15.57
CA ASP A 279 5.13 10.81 -16.73
C ASP A 279 5.29 12.24 -17.27
N ALA A 280 4.19 12.99 -17.41
CA ALA A 280 4.24 14.38 -17.83
C ALA A 280 5.01 15.28 -16.85
N ALA A 281 4.77 15.11 -15.54
CA ALA A 281 5.49 15.83 -14.49
C ALA A 281 6.98 15.46 -14.46
N TRP A 282 7.30 14.18 -14.68
CA TRP A 282 8.67 13.68 -14.78
C TRP A 282 9.40 14.28 -15.97
N VAL A 283 8.79 14.27 -17.16
CA VAL A 283 9.37 14.89 -18.35
C VAL A 283 9.69 16.36 -18.10
N ALA A 284 8.75 17.12 -17.51
CA ALA A 284 8.98 18.52 -17.16
C ALA A 284 10.17 18.68 -16.19
N MET A 285 10.20 17.93 -15.09
CA MET A 285 11.32 17.98 -14.13
C MET A 285 12.66 17.58 -14.76
N ARG A 286 12.68 16.54 -15.61
CA ARG A 286 13.89 16.03 -16.22
C ARG A 286 14.50 17.04 -17.19
N GLU A 287 13.67 17.75 -17.97
CA GLU A 287 14.16 18.81 -18.84
C GLU A 287 14.77 19.97 -18.03
N GLU A 288 14.08 20.42 -16.97
CA GLU A 288 14.63 21.43 -16.03
C GLU A 288 15.95 20.96 -15.42
N ALA A 289 16.04 19.70 -14.96
CA ALA A 289 17.24 19.14 -14.35
C ALA A 289 18.45 19.13 -15.30
N ARG A 290 18.24 19.13 -16.61
CA ARG A 290 19.30 19.13 -17.62
C ARG A 290 19.78 20.53 -18.02
N THR A 291 18.90 21.53 -17.93
CA THR A 291 19.18 22.89 -18.41
C THR A 291 19.43 23.90 -17.29
N VAL A 292 19.13 23.52 -16.04
CA VAL A 292 19.16 24.42 -14.89
C VAL A 292 20.50 25.16 -14.74
N ASN A 293 20.37 26.48 -14.55
CA ASN A 293 21.43 27.34 -14.08
C ASN A 293 21.06 27.92 -12.69
N THR A 294 21.93 28.75 -12.11
CA THR A 294 21.72 29.30 -10.77
C THR A 294 20.48 30.19 -10.64
N GLU A 295 20.01 30.82 -11.72
CA GLU A 295 18.81 31.68 -11.71
C GLU A 295 17.51 30.86 -11.79
N GLU A 296 17.59 29.63 -12.32
CA GLU A 296 16.45 28.75 -12.60
C GLU A 296 16.20 27.69 -11.53
N VAL A 297 16.98 27.68 -10.44
CA VAL A 297 16.86 26.69 -9.35
C VAL A 297 15.44 26.63 -8.77
N SER A 298 14.73 27.75 -8.73
CA SER A 298 13.34 27.81 -8.26
C SER A 298 12.35 27.08 -9.18
N ASN A 299 12.59 27.08 -10.50
CA ASN A 299 11.79 26.33 -11.47
C ASN A 299 11.97 24.82 -11.27
N LEU A 300 13.21 24.38 -11.09
CA LEU A 300 13.51 22.98 -10.78
C LEU A 300 12.83 22.55 -9.47
N ALA A 301 12.93 23.36 -8.40
CA ALA A 301 12.27 23.07 -7.13
C ALA A 301 10.74 22.96 -7.28
N ALA A 302 10.12 23.83 -8.09
CA ALA A 302 8.71 23.76 -8.40
C ALA A 302 8.35 22.48 -9.19
N ALA A 303 9.16 22.10 -10.18
CA ALA A 303 8.97 20.88 -10.97
C ALA A 303 9.09 19.61 -10.09
N VAL A 304 10.07 19.57 -9.18
CA VAL A 304 10.22 18.49 -8.18
C VAL A 304 9.01 18.42 -7.26
N GLY A 305 8.50 19.57 -6.82
CA GLY A 305 7.28 19.66 -6.01
C GLY A 305 6.05 19.11 -6.73
N SER A 306 5.88 19.46 -8.00
CA SER A 306 4.81 18.96 -8.88
C SER A 306 4.90 17.44 -9.04
N LEU A 307 6.07 16.91 -9.42
CA LEU A 307 6.29 15.47 -9.56
C LEU A 307 6.05 14.72 -8.24
N SER A 308 6.55 15.26 -7.12
CA SER A 308 6.33 14.66 -5.80
C SER A 308 4.85 14.58 -5.43
N ALA A 309 4.05 15.59 -5.79
CA ALA A 309 2.61 15.58 -5.53
C ALA A 309 1.90 14.49 -6.33
N GLU A 310 2.22 14.34 -7.62
CA GLU A 310 1.65 13.28 -8.47
C GLU A 310 2.07 11.88 -8.01
N LEU A 311 3.34 11.70 -7.61
CA LEU A 311 3.82 10.43 -7.08
C LEU A 311 3.12 10.05 -5.77
N LEU A 312 2.95 11.00 -4.84
CA LEU A 312 2.22 10.77 -3.58
C LEU A 312 0.74 10.45 -3.81
N ALA A 313 0.11 11.06 -4.81
CA ALA A 313 -1.25 10.72 -5.22
C ALA A 313 -1.33 9.31 -5.85
N ALA A 314 -0.27 8.85 -6.49
CA ALA A 314 -0.23 7.54 -7.15
C ALA A 314 -0.06 6.35 -6.20
N VAL A 315 0.72 6.49 -5.11
CA VAL A 315 0.97 5.40 -4.14
C VAL A 315 -0.30 4.69 -3.65
N PRO A 316 -1.36 5.37 -3.17
CA PRO A 316 -2.56 4.69 -2.73
C PRO A 316 -3.29 3.96 -3.87
N LEU A 317 -3.27 4.47 -5.10
CA LEU A 317 -3.87 3.78 -6.25
C LEU A 317 -3.14 2.47 -6.59
N TYR A 318 -1.81 2.48 -6.46
CA TYR A 318 -0.98 1.30 -6.66
C TYR A 318 -1.12 0.23 -5.56
N SER A 319 -1.71 0.59 -4.41
CA SER A 319 -2.02 -0.35 -3.32
C SER A 319 -3.28 -1.19 -3.57
N ILE A 320 -4.10 -0.81 -4.54
CA ILE A 320 -5.33 -1.51 -4.90
C ILE A 320 -4.99 -2.72 -5.78
N GLU A 321 -5.38 -3.91 -5.35
CA GLU A 321 -5.22 -5.16 -6.11
C GLU A 321 -5.88 -5.06 -7.49
N ASP A 322 -5.19 -5.59 -8.50
CA ASP A 322 -5.78 -5.71 -9.84
C ASP A 322 -6.86 -6.78 -9.84
N VAL A 323 -8.11 -6.35 -9.77
CA VAL A 323 -9.25 -7.24 -9.99
C VAL A 323 -9.31 -7.54 -11.49
N ARG A 324 -8.71 -8.65 -11.90
CA ARG A 324 -8.99 -9.21 -13.22
C ARG A 324 -10.44 -9.66 -13.20
N ASP A 325 -11.25 -9.11 -14.09
CA ASP A 325 -12.58 -9.65 -14.34
C ASP A 325 -12.41 -11.17 -14.53
N PRO A 326 -13.10 -11.99 -13.72
CA PRO A 326 -12.96 -13.44 -13.81
C PRO A 326 -13.23 -13.80 -15.26
N ALA A 327 -12.20 -14.34 -15.94
CA ALA A 327 -12.12 -14.48 -17.39
C ALA A 327 -13.52 -14.63 -17.94
N ALA A 328 -14.06 -13.53 -18.51
CA ALA A 328 -15.49 -13.39 -18.70
C ALA A 328 -15.98 -14.71 -19.29
N PHE A 329 -16.77 -15.46 -18.52
CA PHE A 329 -17.25 -16.76 -18.98
C PHE A 329 -17.76 -16.51 -20.39
N PRO A 330 -17.35 -17.28 -21.41
CA PRO A 330 -17.51 -16.89 -22.81
C PRO A 330 -18.99 -17.04 -23.19
N TRP A 331 -19.85 -16.22 -22.59
CA TRP A 331 -21.28 -16.17 -22.68
C TRP A 331 -21.68 -16.07 -24.14
N PRO A 332 -21.04 -15.24 -24.99
CA PRO A 332 -21.33 -15.28 -26.41
C PRO A 332 -21.11 -16.68 -27.00
N THR A 333 -19.95 -17.29 -26.79
CA THR A 333 -19.65 -18.63 -27.32
C THR A 333 -20.59 -19.71 -26.76
N ALA A 334 -20.89 -19.68 -25.46
CA ALA A 334 -21.81 -20.61 -24.81
C ALA A 334 -23.25 -20.43 -25.34
N ILE A 335 -23.70 -19.19 -25.53
CA ILE A 335 -25.02 -18.88 -26.09
C ILE A 335 -25.08 -19.31 -27.56
N TYR A 336 -24.10 -18.94 -28.38
CA TYR A 336 -24.08 -19.30 -29.81
C TYR A 336 -23.97 -20.81 -30.03
N SER A 337 -23.16 -21.52 -29.23
CA SER A 337 -23.08 -22.98 -29.30
C SER A 337 -24.38 -23.65 -28.84
N GLY A 338 -25.02 -23.14 -27.79
CA GLY A 338 -26.33 -23.61 -27.34
C GLY A 338 -27.43 -23.40 -28.38
N LEU A 339 -27.52 -22.21 -28.97
CA LEU A 339 -28.46 -21.90 -30.05
C LEU A 339 -28.17 -22.74 -31.30
N GLY A 340 -26.90 -22.89 -31.67
CA GLY A 340 -26.48 -23.72 -32.79
C GLY A 340 -26.88 -25.19 -32.61
N ALA A 341 -26.60 -25.77 -31.44
CA ALA A 341 -27.01 -27.13 -31.11
C ALA A 341 -28.54 -27.30 -31.15
N SER A 342 -29.31 -26.34 -30.61
CA SER A 342 -30.77 -26.36 -30.66
C SER A 342 -31.32 -26.29 -32.09
N LEU A 343 -30.73 -25.47 -32.96
CA LEU A 343 -31.12 -25.38 -34.36
C LEU A 343 -30.82 -26.67 -35.13
N VAL A 344 -29.64 -27.26 -34.91
CA VAL A 344 -29.27 -28.55 -35.52
C VAL A 344 -30.22 -29.66 -35.08
N LEU A 345 -30.51 -29.75 -33.77
CA LEU A 345 -31.46 -30.73 -33.25
C LEU A 345 -32.87 -30.52 -33.82
N SER A 346 -33.32 -29.27 -33.93
CA SER A 346 -34.63 -28.96 -34.53
C SER A 346 -34.69 -29.37 -36.00
N PHE A 347 -33.63 -29.12 -36.76
CA PHE A 347 -33.52 -29.55 -38.16
C PHE A 347 -33.53 -31.08 -38.28
N CYS A 348 -32.76 -31.79 -37.46
CA CYS A 348 -32.75 -33.25 -37.42
C CYS A 348 -34.13 -33.84 -37.10
N ILE A 349 -34.87 -33.25 -36.15
CA ILE A 349 -36.24 -33.66 -35.82
C ILE A 349 -37.18 -33.45 -37.02
N ILE A 350 -37.10 -32.31 -37.70
CA ILE A 350 -37.92 -32.03 -38.89
C ILE A 350 -37.65 -33.06 -39.99
N VAL A 351 -36.38 -33.32 -40.31
CA VAL A 351 -35.99 -34.32 -41.32
C VAL A 351 -36.46 -35.72 -40.94
N TYR A 352 -36.31 -36.11 -39.66
CA TYR A 352 -36.79 -37.39 -39.15
C TYR A 352 -38.31 -37.51 -39.27
N CYS A 353 -39.07 -36.47 -38.88
CA CYS A 353 -40.52 -36.44 -39.01
C CYS A 353 -40.98 -36.54 -40.47
N GLN A 354 -40.30 -35.87 -41.41
CA GLN A 354 -40.58 -35.99 -42.84
C GLN A 354 -40.34 -37.42 -43.34
N TRP A 355 -39.22 -38.03 -42.97
CA TRP A 355 -38.88 -39.41 -43.35
C TRP A 355 -39.89 -40.44 -42.80
N VAL A 356 -40.28 -40.32 -41.53
CA VAL A 356 -41.32 -41.18 -40.93
C VAL A 356 -42.65 -41.03 -41.66
N ARG A 357 -43.05 -39.80 -42.00
CA ARG A 357 -44.29 -39.52 -42.73
C ARG A 357 -44.28 -40.16 -44.12
N GLU A 358 -43.17 -40.08 -44.85
CA GLU A 358 -43.03 -40.75 -46.15
C GLU A 358 -43.12 -42.27 -46.04
N ARG A 359 -42.52 -42.88 -45.01
CA ARG A 359 -42.64 -44.32 -44.76
C ARG A 359 -44.09 -44.73 -44.47
N GLN A 360 -44.79 -43.99 -43.63
CA GLN A 360 -46.20 -44.30 -43.32
C GLN A 360 -47.10 -44.21 -44.55
N VAL A 361 -46.85 -43.30 -45.48
CA VAL A 361 -47.58 -43.24 -46.76
C VAL A 361 -47.27 -44.49 -47.61
N LYS A 362 -45.99 -44.85 -47.75
CA LYS A 362 -45.58 -46.04 -48.51
C LYS A 362 -46.11 -47.35 -47.93
N ASP A 363 -46.20 -47.47 -46.61
CA ASP A 363 -46.75 -48.67 -45.96
C ASP A 363 -48.26 -48.73 -46.09
N LYS A 364 -48.98 -47.59 -46.03
CA LYS A 364 -50.42 -47.52 -46.31
C LYS A 364 -50.75 -47.98 -47.73
N ASP A 365 -49.97 -47.57 -48.73
CA ASP A 365 -50.14 -48.00 -50.12
C ASP A 365 -49.91 -49.51 -50.31
N LYS A 366 -49.02 -50.12 -49.52
CA LYS A 366 -48.79 -51.58 -49.54
C LYS A 366 -49.91 -52.37 -48.87
N THR A 367 -50.49 -51.87 -47.78
CA THR A 367 -51.61 -52.53 -47.09
C THR A 367 -52.96 -52.36 -47.78
N GLY A 368 -53.10 -51.40 -48.70
CA GLY A 368 -54.32 -51.17 -49.50
C GLY A 368 -54.53 -52.16 -50.66
N ALA A 369 -53.54 -53.01 -50.98
CA ALA A 369 -53.57 -53.89 -52.15
C ALA A 369 -54.12 -55.32 -51.89
N GLY A 370 -54.61 -55.63 -50.68
CA GLY A 370 -55.17 -56.97 -50.45
C GLY A 370 -55.57 -57.26 -49.02
N TYR A 371 -56.74 -56.79 -48.61
CA TYR A 371 -57.55 -57.54 -47.66
C TYR A 371 -58.79 -58.05 -48.38
N PRO A 372 -58.93 -59.37 -48.60
CA PRO A 372 -60.18 -59.94 -49.05
C PRO A 372 -61.25 -59.66 -47.99
N ALA A 373 -62.40 -59.19 -48.45
CA ALA A 373 -63.60 -59.05 -47.64
C ALA A 373 -64.00 -60.42 -47.08
N GLY A 374 -63.91 -60.62 -45.76
CA GLY A 374 -64.47 -61.80 -45.13
C GLY A 374 -63.95 -62.12 -43.74
N ALA A 375 -64.57 -61.52 -42.71
CA ALA A 375 -64.92 -62.19 -41.46
C ALA A 375 -65.62 -61.20 -40.51
N ARG A 376 -66.95 -61.24 -40.50
CA ARG A 376 -67.76 -60.76 -39.37
C ARG A 376 -67.38 -61.60 -38.15
N HIS A 377 -66.82 -60.98 -37.12
CA HIS A 377 -66.85 -61.55 -35.78
C HIS A 377 -67.88 -60.76 -34.98
N ASP A 378 -68.98 -61.42 -34.68
CA ASP A 378 -70.00 -60.96 -33.76
C ASP A 378 -69.36 -60.81 -32.37
N ILE A 379 -69.46 -59.59 -31.81
CA ILE A 379 -69.18 -59.34 -30.40
C ILE A 379 -70.45 -59.72 -29.65
N VAL A 380 -70.34 -60.80 -28.88
CA VAL A 380 -71.32 -61.21 -27.88
C VAL A 380 -71.33 -60.18 -26.76
N GLU A 381 -72.54 -59.68 -26.51
CA GLU A 381 -72.97 -58.85 -25.40
C GLU A 381 -72.99 -59.70 -24.12
N GLU A 382 -72.21 -59.36 -23.10
CA GLU A 382 -72.45 -59.83 -21.73
C GLU A 382 -71.99 -58.78 -20.71
N VAL A 383 -73.01 -58.21 -20.05
CA VAL A 383 -73.16 -57.54 -18.73
C VAL A 383 -71.90 -57.08 -17.98
#